data_AF-A0A940RRY9-F1
#
_entry.id   AF-A0A940RRY9-F1
#
_cell.length_a   1.000
_cell.length_b   1.000
_cell.length_c   1.000
_cell.angle_alpha   90.00
_cell.angle_beta   90.00
_cell.angle_gamma   90.00
#
_symmetry.space_group_name_H-M   'P 1'
#
loop_
_entity.id
_entity.type
_entity.pdbx_description
1 polymer ?
#
loop_
_entity_poly.entity_id
_entity_poly.type
_entity_poly.pdbx_seq_one_letter_code
_entity_poly.pdbx_strand_id
1 'polypeptide(L)'
;MSAPPPLPATGFVTPLARISLVLAALGAAWALAQMVAVLLVPDAAVARLASGPDLPGLAWTLQHRHALSLAMLLLALLFLAASWGLLRRREWARWTFIVLLLAGAAANFAGLALIGPFFDAIVGIYPAQLLDTPDGRQFVAQMHFNRQATLVTSLAGALALAGLHGWIAWKLCTAAVRAEFIRAGAPDR
;
A
#
# COMPACT_ATOMS: atom_id res chain seq x y z
N MET A 1 14.31 50.95 -12.59
CA MET A 1 13.99 49.60 -13.11
C MET A 1 13.41 48.80 -11.97
N SER A 2 12.08 48.63 -11.94
CA SER A 2 11.37 47.82 -10.95
C SER A 2 11.64 46.34 -11.23
N ALA A 3 12.14 45.60 -10.25
CA ALA A 3 12.29 44.16 -10.37
C ALA A 3 10.91 43.53 -10.64
N PRO A 4 10.81 42.53 -11.55
CA PRO A 4 9.55 41.84 -11.78
C PRO A 4 9.07 41.17 -10.49
N PRO A 5 7.76 41.16 -10.22
CA PRO A 5 7.21 40.51 -9.04
C PRO A 5 7.61 39.03 -9.06
N PRO A 6 8.06 38.45 -7.93
CA PRO A 6 8.43 37.04 -7.88
C PRO A 6 7.22 36.21 -8.29
N LEU A 7 7.41 35.33 -9.28
CA LEU A 7 6.38 34.37 -9.69
C LEU A 7 5.89 33.61 -8.46
N PRO A 8 4.58 33.37 -8.30
CA PRO A 8 4.07 32.54 -7.23
C PRO A 8 4.74 31.18 -7.35
N ALA A 9 5.53 30.79 -6.36
CA ALA A 9 6.02 29.43 -6.26
C ALA A 9 4.78 28.55 -6.02
N THR A 10 4.21 28.01 -7.08
CA THR A 10 3.15 26.99 -7.01
C THR A 10 3.79 25.75 -6.38
N GLY A 11 3.78 25.71 -5.05
CA GLY A 11 4.51 24.74 -4.26
C GLY A 11 4.00 23.33 -4.52
N PHE A 12 4.87 22.48 -5.08
CA PHE A 12 4.64 21.05 -5.34
C PHE A 12 3.98 20.32 -4.17
N VAL A 13 4.35 20.72 -2.95
CA VAL A 13 3.89 20.12 -1.70
C VAL A 13 2.40 20.35 -1.46
N THR A 14 1.80 21.47 -1.87
CA THR A 14 0.39 21.76 -1.55
C THR A 14 -0.57 20.82 -2.28
N PRO A 15 -0.51 20.64 -3.62
CA PRO A 15 -1.31 19.65 -4.31
C PRO A 15 -1.05 18.23 -3.82
N LEU A 16 0.23 17.86 -3.62
CA LEU A 16 0.61 16.55 -3.11
C LEU A 16 -0.01 16.27 -1.74
N ALA A 17 0.09 17.21 -0.80
CA ALA A 17 -0.47 17.09 0.53
C ALA A 17 -1.99 16.98 0.50
N ARG A 18 -2.68 17.76 -0.35
CA ARG A 18 -4.15 17.70 -0.46
C ARG A 18 -4.64 16.37 -1.02
N ILE A 19 -4.05 15.89 -2.12
CA ILE A 19 -4.40 14.59 -2.71
C ILE A 19 -4.14 13.48 -1.70
N SER A 20 -2.96 13.50 -1.07
CA SER A 20 -2.58 12.50 -0.08
C SER A 20 -3.48 12.53 1.15
N LEU A 21 -3.91 13.71 1.60
CA LEU A 21 -4.83 13.85 2.73
C LEU A 21 -6.20 13.24 2.44
N VAL A 22 -6.74 13.46 1.24
CA VAL A 22 -8.01 12.84 0.82
C VAL A 22 -7.86 11.32 0.75
N LEU A 23 -6.81 10.81 0.11
CA LEU A 23 -6.53 9.38 0.03
C LEU A 23 -6.32 8.76 1.42
N ALA A 24 -5.61 9.45 2.32
CA ALA A 24 -5.38 9.00 3.68
C ALA A 24 -6.67 8.98 4.50
N ALA A 25 -7.55 9.97 4.33
CA ALA A 25 -8.83 10.02 5.02
C ALA A 25 -9.74 8.87 4.57
N LEU A 26 -9.81 8.61 3.26
CA LEU A 26 -10.54 7.46 2.70
C LEU A 26 -9.94 6.14 3.19
N GLY A 27 -8.61 6.02 3.19
CA GLY A 27 -7.91 4.84 3.69
C GLY A 27 -8.13 4.59 5.18
N ALA A 28 -8.14 5.64 6.00
CA ALA A 28 -8.43 5.54 7.43
C ALA A 28 -9.89 5.14 7.69
N ALA A 29 -10.84 5.71 6.94
CA ALA A 29 -12.26 5.33 7.02
C ALA A 29 -12.47 3.87 6.61
N TRP A 30 -11.80 3.42 5.55
CA TRP A 30 -11.80 2.02 5.12
C TRP A 30 -11.19 1.09 6.18
N ALA A 31 -10.01 1.43 6.71
CA ALA A 31 -9.35 0.62 7.74
C ALA A 31 -10.19 0.53 9.02
N LEU A 32 -10.89 1.62 9.38
CA LEU A 32 -11.83 1.63 10.50
C LEU A 32 -13.03 0.71 10.23
N ALA A 33 -13.65 0.81 9.05
CA ALA A 33 -14.75 -0.06 8.67
C ALA A 33 -14.32 -1.54 8.65
N GLN A 34 -13.11 -1.82 8.15
CA GLN A 34 -12.51 -3.15 8.18
C GLN A 34 -12.31 -3.65 9.62
N MET A 35 -11.78 -2.82 10.53
CA MET A 35 -11.60 -3.19 11.93
C MET A 35 -12.92 -3.51 12.60
N VAL A 36 -13.95 -2.70 12.36
CA VAL A 36 -15.31 -2.98 12.84
C VAL A 36 -15.81 -4.31 12.27
N ALA A 37 -15.65 -4.57 10.97
CA ALA A 37 -16.03 -5.84 10.37
C ALA A 37 -15.30 -7.03 11.02
N VAL A 38 -14.00 -6.94 11.26
CA VAL A 38 -13.20 -7.99 11.92
C VAL A 38 -13.71 -8.28 13.33
N LEU A 39 -14.09 -7.24 14.09
CA LEU A 39 -14.67 -7.38 15.44
C LEU A 39 -16.05 -8.02 15.43
N LEU A 40 -16.83 -7.83 14.36
CA LEU A 40 -18.17 -8.40 14.23
C LEU A 40 -18.17 -9.86 13.74
N VAL A 41 -17.08 -10.36 13.15
CA VAL A 41 -17.00 -11.73 12.66
C VAL A 41 -16.77 -12.70 13.85
N PRO A 42 -17.69 -13.66 14.10
CA PRO A 42 -17.56 -14.62 15.18
C PRO A 42 -16.37 -15.57 15.01
N ASP A 43 -15.73 -15.96 16.11
CA ASP A 43 -14.58 -16.88 16.07
C ASP A 43 -14.93 -18.24 15.45
N ALA A 44 -16.17 -18.71 15.63
CA ALA A 44 -16.65 -19.94 14.98
C ALA A 44 -16.66 -19.84 13.45
N ALA A 45 -16.95 -18.66 12.89
CA ALA A 45 -16.88 -18.43 11.45
C ALA A 45 -15.43 -18.43 10.96
N VAL A 46 -14.51 -17.87 11.76
CA VAL A 46 -13.07 -17.88 11.45
C VAL A 46 -12.50 -19.30 11.51
N ALA A 47 -12.84 -20.08 12.53
CA ALA A 47 -12.39 -21.46 12.67
C ALA A 47 -12.83 -22.32 11.47
N ARG A 48 -14.08 -22.15 11.00
CA ARG A 48 -14.57 -22.80 9.78
C ARG A 48 -13.81 -22.40 8.52
N LEU A 49 -13.38 -21.14 8.44
CA LEU A 49 -12.61 -20.64 7.29
C LEU A 49 -11.17 -21.17 7.33
N ALA A 50 -10.57 -21.23 8.52
CA ALA A 50 -9.24 -21.78 8.75
C ALA A 50 -9.15 -23.30 8.53
N SER A 51 -10.27 -24.03 8.67
CA SER A 51 -10.36 -25.46 8.33
C SER A 51 -10.58 -25.73 6.84
N GLY A 52 -10.69 -24.68 6.02
CA GLY A 52 -10.84 -24.80 4.57
C GLY A 52 -9.52 -25.13 3.86
N PRO A 53 -9.44 -24.92 2.53
CA PRO A 53 -8.21 -25.08 1.77
C PRO A 53 -7.03 -24.33 2.38
N ASP A 54 -5.87 -24.97 2.41
CA ASP A 54 -4.63 -24.37 2.93
C ASP A 54 -4.11 -23.30 1.98
N LEU A 55 -4.68 -22.09 2.10
CA LEU A 55 -4.20 -20.91 1.42
C LEU A 55 -2.97 -20.35 2.17
N PRO A 56 -1.89 -20.01 1.46
CA PRO A 56 -0.62 -19.64 2.07
C PRO A 56 -0.80 -18.41 2.97
N GLY A 57 -0.48 -18.57 4.25
CA GLY A 57 -0.57 -17.50 5.24
C GLY A 57 -1.99 -17.12 5.67
N LEU A 58 -3.04 -17.78 5.16
CA LEU A 58 -4.43 -17.48 5.54
C LEU A 58 -4.67 -17.80 7.02
N ALA A 59 -4.30 -19.00 7.48
CA ALA A 59 -4.49 -19.40 8.88
C ALA A 59 -3.79 -18.43 9.85
N TRP A 60 -2.55 -18.04 9.53
CA TRP A 60 -1.80 -17.04 10.30
C TRP A 60 -2.48 -15.67 10.29
N THR A 61 -2.98 -15.23 9.12
CA THR A 61 -3.69 -13.95 8.96
C THR A 61 -4.99 -13.93 9.77
N LEU A 62 -5.75 -15.02 9.73
CA LEU A 62 -6.98 -15.18 10.48
C LEU A 62 -6.72 -15.21 11.99
N GLN A 63 -5.66 -15.90 12.43
CA GLN A 63 -5.22 -15.92 13.82
C GLN A 63 -4.82 -14.53 14.31
N HIS A 64 -4.16 -13.73 13.48
CA HIS A 64 -3.68 -12.39 13.83
C HIS A 64 -4.59 -11.25 13.34
N ARG A 65 -5.84 -11.56 12.95
CA ARG A 65 -6.76 -10.62 12.27
C ARG A 65 -6.94 -9.28 13.00
N HIS A 66 -7.08 -9.32 14.32
CA HIS A 66 -7.26 -8.11 15.14
C HIS A 66 -5.99 -7.26 15.18
N ALA A 67 -4.83 -7.91 15.35
CA ALA A 67 -3.54 -7.23 15.37
C ALA A 67 -3.23 -6.61 14.00
N LEU A 68 -3.47 -7.34 12.92
CA LEU A 68 -3.26 -6.86 11.54
C LEU A 68 -4.21 -5.71 11.19
N SER A 69 -5.49 -5.80 11.56
CA SER A 69 -6.45 -4.74 11.29
C SER A 69 -6.16 -3.48 12.11
N LEU A 70 -5.76 -3.63 13.39
CA LEU A 70 -5.28 -2.52 14.19
C LEU A 70 -4.01 -1.90 13.59
N ALA A 71 -3.04 -2.71 13.15
CA ALA A 71 -1.82 -2.22 12.52
C ALA A 71 -2.14 -1.43 11.24
N MET A 72 -3.08 -1.91 10.41
CA MET A 72 -3.55 -1.20 9.22
C MET A 72 -4.21 0.14 9.57
N LEU A 73 -5.07 0.16 10.60
CA LEU A 73 -5.69 1.40 11.06
C LEU A 73 -4.64 2.41 11.56
N LEU A 74 -3.69 1.97 12.38
CA LEU A 74 -2.60 2.81 12.87
C LEU A 74 -1.74 3.35 11.73
N LEU A 75 -1.42 2.53 10.73
CA LEU A 75 -0.67 2.94 9.55
C LEU A 75 -1.44 3.98 8.73
N ALA A 76 -2.75 3.80 8.55
CA ALA A 76 -3.61 4.76 7.86
C ALA A 76 -3.69 6.10 8.61
N LEU A 77 -3.83 6.06 9.94
CA LEU A 77 -3.82 7.26 10.79
C LEU A 77 -2.46 7.97 10.76
N LEU A 78 -1.35 7.22 10.74
CA LEU A 78 -0.02 7.77 10.59
C LEU A 78 0.15 8.47 9.24
N PHE A 79 -0.34 7.86 8.16
CA PHE A 79 -0.32 8.46 6.83
C PHE A 79 -1.20 9.72 6.74
N LEU A 80 -2.35 9.73 7.42
CA LEU A 80 -3.22 10.89 7.55
C LEU A 80 -2.52 12.03 8.32
N ALA A 81 -1.89 11.71 9.45
CA ALA A 81 -1.13 12.65 10.26
C ALA A 81 0.07 13.22 9.49
N ALA A 82 0.78 12.39 8.72
CA ALA A 82 1.88 12.82 7.85
C ALA A 82 1.37 13.74 6.73
N SER A 83 0.26 13.40 6.07
CA SER A 83 -0.33 14.23 5.02
C SER A 83 -0.80 15.60 5.55
N TRP A 84 -1.40 15.61 6.75
CA TRP A 84 -1.77 16.84 7.43
C TRP A 84 -0.54 17.67 7.85
N GLY A 85 0.48 17.03 8.40
CA GLY A 85 1.74 17.67 8.76
C GLY A 85 2.47 18.25 7.55
N LEU A 86 2.36 17.60 6.39
CA LEU A 86 2.90 18.07 5.11
C LEU A 86 2.19 19.35 4.66
N LEU A 87 0.87 19.43 4.82
CA LEU A 87 0.09 20.65 4.55
C LEU A 87 0.50 21.80 5.50
N ARG A 88 0.77 21.48 6.77
CA ARG A 88 1.28 22.42 7.78
C ARG A 88 2.79 22.69 7.69
N ARG A 89 3.48 22.21 6.65
CA ARG A 89 4.90 22.44 6.42
C ARG A 89 5.81 22.03 7.58
N ARG A 90 5.46 20.95 8.29
CA ARG A 90 6.28 20.41 9.38
C ARG A 90 7.35 19.45 8.87
N GLU A 91 8.57 19.59 9.36
CA GLU A 91 9.70 18.78 8.86
C GLU A 91 9.58 17.29 9.20
N TRP A 92 9.10 16.94 10.40
CA TRP A 92 8.88 15.52 10.77
C TRP A 92 7.93 14.81 9.79
N ALA A 93 6.94 15.54 9.26
CA ALA A 93 5.95 15.00 8.34
C ALA A 93 6.58 14.68 6.98
N ARG A 94 7.54 15.48 6.52
CA ARG A 94 8.31 15.22 5.30
C ARG A 94 9.05 13.88 5.38
N TRP A 95 9.78 13.65 6.47
CA TRP A 95 10.50 12.39 6.68
C TRP A 95 9.55 11.20 6.86
N THR A 96 8.49 11.36 7.64
CA THR A 96 7.47 10.31 7.83
C THR A 96 6.85 9.92 6.49
N PHE A 97 6.49 10.91 5.67
CA PHE A 97 5.90 10.67 4.35
C PHE A 97 6.87 9.93 3.41
N ILE A 98 8.16 10.31 3.41
CA ILE A 98 9.19 9.60 2.64
C ILE A 98 9.30 8.14 3.09
N VAL A 99 9.37 7.88 4.40
CA VAL A 99 9.46 6.51 4.93
C VAL A 99 8.23 5.69 4.53
N LEU A 100 7.03 6.26 4.64
CA LEU A 100 5.80 5.60 4.21
C LEU A 100 5.79 5.30 2.71
N LEU A 101 6.30 6.20 1.87
CA LEU A 101 6.41 5.96 0.44
C LEU A 101 7.34 4.77 0.13
N LEU A 102 8.50 4.73 0.76
CA LEU A 102 9.48 3.66 0.56
C LEU A 102 8.99 2.33 1.13
N ALA A 103 8.36 2.36 2.31
CA ALA A 103 7.74 1.19 2.91
C ALA A 103 6.61 0.63 2.02
N GLY A 104 5.77 1.50 1.45
CA GLY A 104 4.73 1.12 0.50
C GLY A 104 5.30 0.48 -0.77
N ALA A 105 6.37 1.06 -1.33
CA ALA A 105 7.07 0.46 -2.47
C ALA A 105 7.64 -0.92 -2.14
N ALA A 106 8.31 -1.06 -0.99
CA ALA A 106 8.84 -2.35 -0.53
C ALA A 106 7.72 -3.38 -0.29
N ALA A 107 6.60 -2.97 0.28
CA ALA A 107 5.43 -3.83 0.49
C ALA A 107 4.84 -4.35 -0.83
N ASN A 108 4.84 -3.53 -1.90
CA ASN A 108 4.41 -3.97 -3.23
C ASN A 108 5.31 -5.11 -3.76
N PHE A 109 6.63 -5.00 -3.60
CA PHE A 109 7.55 -6.08 -3.96
C PHE A 109 7.39 -7.32 -3.08
N ALA A 110 7.18 -7.15 -1.77
CA ALA A 110 6.91 -8.27 -0.88
C ALA A 110 5.65 -9.04 -1.32
N GLY A 111 4.62 -8.33 -1.80
CA GLY A 111 3.39 -8.94 -2.33
C GLY A 111 3.62 -9.86 -3.54
N LEU A 112 4.64 -9.60 -4.38
CA LEU A 112 4.94 -10.48 -5.52
C LEU A 112 5.33 -11.90 -5.06
N ALA A 113 5.97 -12.04 -3.90
CA ALA A 113 6.37 -13.34 -3.37
C ALA A 113 5.17 -14.24 -3.05
N LEU A 114 3.97 -13.65 -2.84
CA LEU A 114 2.74 -14.39 -2.55
C LEU A 114 2.05 -14.92 -3.82
N ILE A 115 2.39 -14.40 -5.01
CA ILE A 115 1.69 -14.78 -6.25
C ILE A 115 1.89 -16.27 -6.56
N GLY A 116 3.13 -16.77 -6.46
CA GLY A 116 3.42 -18.19 -6.72
C GLY A 116 2.62 -19.12 -5.80
N PRO A 117 2.81 -19.03 -4.47
CA PRO A 117 2.07 -19.84 -3.51
C PRO A 117 0.56 -19.75 -3.66
N PHE A 118 0.02 -18.57 -4.02
CA PHE A 118 -1.42 -18.39 -4.24
C PHE A 118 -1.95 -19.26 -5.39
N PHE A 119 -1.29 -19.25 -6.54
CA PHE A 119 -1.68 -20.09 -7.67
C PHE A 119 -1.45 -21.58 -7.39
N ASP A 120 -0.37 -21.91 -6.69
CA ASP A 120 -0.08 -23.30 -6.30
C ASP A 120 -1.18 -23.84 -5.35
N ALA A 121 -1.69 -23.01 -4.45
CA ALA A 121 -2.81 -23.38 -3.57
C ALA A 121 -4.13 -23.56 -4.34
N ILE A 122 -4.41 -22.75 -5.37
CA ILE A 122 -5.59 -22.94 -6.23
C ILE A 122 -5.52 -24.29 -6.94
N VAL A 123 -4.37 -24.66 -7.50
CA VAL A 123 -4.19 -25.97 -8.14
C VAL A 123 -4.31 -27.09 -7.12
N GLY A 124 -3.78 -26.90 -5.91
CA GLY A 124 -3.86 -27.87 -4.81
C GLY A 124 -5.26 -28.17 -4.29
N ILE A 125 -6.25 -27.30 -4.57
CA ILE A 125 -7.67 -27.57 -4.27
C ILE A 125 -8.25 -28.62 -5.21
N TYR A 126 -7.71 -28.76 -6.41
CA TYR A 126 -8.23 -29.68 -7.41
C TYR A 126 -7.85 -31.14 -7.08
N PRO A 127 -8.80 -32.10 -7.15
CA PRO A 127 -8.50 -33.50 -6.88
C PRO A 127 -7.40 -34.04 -7.81
N ALA A 128 -6.39 -34.69 -7.24
CA ALA A 128 -5.23 -35.17 -7.99
C ALA A 128 -5.60 -36.11 -9.16
N GLN A 129 -6.66 -36.92 -8.99
CA GLN A 129 -7.14 -37.84 -10.01
C GLN A 129 -7.69 -37.13 -11.25
N LEU A 130 -8.16 -35.88 -11.10
CA LEU A 130 -8.67 -35.08 -12.19
C LEU A 130 -7.56 -34.32 -12.93
N LEU A 131 -6.39 -34.12 -12.32
CA LEU A 131 -5.27 -33.39 -12.94
C LEU A 131 -4.66 -34.15 -14.13
N ASP A 132 -4.72 -35.49 -14.11
CA ASP A 132 -4.21 -36.34 -15.19
C ASP A 132 -5.17 -36.47 -16.39
N THR A 133 -6.37 -35.91 -16.30
CA THR A 133 -7.32 -35.85 -17.42
C THR A 133 -6.91 -34.77 -18.42
N PRO A 134 -7.36 -34.84 -19.70
CA PRO A 134 -7.13 -33.75 -20.66
C PRO A 134 -7.58 -32.38 -20.14
N ASP A 135 -8.76 -32.34 -19.49
CA ASP A 135 -9.32 -31.11 -18.91
C ASP A 135 -8.48 -30.59 -17.74
N GLY A 136 -7.99 -31.49 -16.88
CA GLY A 136 -7.07 -31.16 -15.78
C GLY A 136 -5.75 -30.56 -16.26
N ARG A 137 -5.13 -31.15 -17.31
CA ARG A 137 -3.91 -30.60 -17.92
C ARG A 137 -4.14 -29.23 -18.54
N GLN A 138 -5.28 -29.02 -19.21
CA GLN A 138 -5.65 -27.72 -19.75
C GLN A 138 -5.84 -26.68 -18.64
N PHE A 139 -6.50 -27.06 -17.54
CA PHE A 139 -6.65 -26.19 -16.37
C PHE A 139 -5.30 -25.78 -15.78
N VAL A 140 -4.38 -26.73 -15.57
CA VAL A 140 -3.04 -26.45 -15.04
C VAL A 140 -2.25 -25.54 -15.99
N ALA A 141 -2.29 -25.80 -17.30
CA ALA A 141 -1.65 -24.93 -18.30
C ALA A 141 -2.20 -23.50 -18.26
N GLN A 142 -3.53 -23.35 -18.14
CA GLN A 142 -4.18 -22.05 -17.99
C GLN A 142 -3.75 -21.35 -16.68
N MET A 143 -3.63 -22.08 -15.56
CA MET A 143 -3.16 -21.53 -14.30
C MET A 143 -1.71 -21.06 -14.37
N HIS A 144 -0.83 -21.81 -15.05
CA HIS A 144 0.55 -21.37 -15.28
C HIS A 144 0.61 -20.10 -16.14
N PHE A 145 -0.20 -20.03 -17.20
CA PHE A 145 -0.30 -18.81 -18.01
C PHE A 145 -0.80 -17.63 -17.18
N ASN A 146 -1.87 -17.81 -16.42
CA ASN A 146 -2.42 -16.76 -15.54
C ASN A 146 -1.39 -16.33 -14.49
N ARG A 147 -0.68 -17.26 -13.86
CA ARG A 147 0.39 -16.97 -12.90
C ARG A 147 1.47 -16.10 -13.54
N GLN A 148 1.94 -16.45 -14.73
CA GLN A 148 2.95 -15.66 -15.44
C GLN A 148 2.43 -14.27 -15.83
N ALA A 149 1.21 -14.19 -16.36
CA ALA A 149 0.58 -12.93 -16.73
C ALA A 149 0.41 -12.01 -15.50
N THR A 150 -0.07 -12.55 -14.38
CA THR A 150 -0.19 -11.82 -13.10
C THR A 150 1.18 -11.40 -12.59
N LEU A 151 2.19 -12.28 -12.59
CA LEU A 151 3.55 -11.93 -12.17
C LEU A 151 4.12 -10.75 -12.99
N VAL A 152 4.03 -10.83 -14.32
CA VAL A 152 4.57 -9.79 -15.21
C VAL A 152 3.82 -8.47 -15.01
N THR A 153 2.49 -8.49 -14.98
CA THR A 153 1.68 -7.27 -14.80
C THR A 153 1.84 -6.67 -13.42
N SER A 154 1.87 -7.49 -12.36
CA SER A 154 2.15 -7.03 -10.98
C SER A 154 3.57 -6.50 -10.83
N LEU A 155 4.58 -7.10 -11.46
CA LEU A 155 5.95 -6.60 -11.46
C LEU A 155 6.05 -5.24 -12.16
N ALA A 156 5.42 -5.10 -13.34
CA ALA A 156 5.36 -3.83 -14.04
C ALA A 156 4.68 -2.74 -13.18
N GLY A 157 3.56 -3.07 -12.54
CA GLY A 157 2.86 -2.18 -11.61
C GLY A 157 3.72 -1.79 -10.39
N ALA A 158 4.39 -2.77 -9.77
CA ALA A 158 5.28 -2.54 -8.64
C ALA A 158 6.46 -1.63 -9.01
N LEU A 159 7.08 -1.84 -10.18
CA LEU A 159 8.14 -0.99 -10.70
C LEU A 159 7.66 0.44 -10.98
N ALA A 160 6.48 0.59 -11.60
CA ALA A 160 5.90 1.90 -11.88
C ALA A 160 5.60 2.66 -10.58
N LEU A 161 4.99 1.99 -9.60
CA LEU A 161 4.74 2.57 -8.28
C LEU A 161 6.06 2.90 -7.57
N ALA A 162 7.04 2.01 -7.57
CA ALA A 162 8.34 2.25 -6.94
C ALA A 162 9.06 3.46 -7.57
N GLY A 163 9.02 3.57 -8.90
CA GLY A 163 9.55 4.74 -9.62
C GLY A 163 8.84 6.04 -9.22
N LEU A 164 7.50 6.02 -9.16
CA LEU A 164 6.73 7.17 -8.70
C LEU A 164 7.04 7.56 -7.24
N HIS A 165 7.04 6.58 -6.33
CA HIS A 165 7.32 6.79 -4.92
C HIS A 165 8.76 7.30 -4.71
N GLY A 166 9.73 6.72 -5.42
CA GLY A 166 11.12 7.16 -5.41
C GLY A 166 11.29 8.57 -5.97
N TRP A 167 10.59 8.91 -7.04
CA TRP A 167 10.60 10.27 -7.60
C TRP A 167 9.99 11.30 -6.64
N ILE A 168 8.86 11.00 -6.00
CA ILE A 168 8.24 11.87 -4.99
C ILE A 168 9.19 12.04 -3.80
N ALA A 169 9.77 10.95 -3.29
CA ALA A 169 10.73 10.97 -2.19
C ALA A 169 11.95 11.83 -2.52
N TRP A 170 12.53 11.66 -3.71
CA TRP A 170 13.63 12.49 -4.20
C TRP A 170 13.23 13.97 -4.30
N LYS A 171 12.06 14.27 -4.88
CA LYS A 171 11.53 15.65 -4.97
C LYS A 171 11.39 16.29 -3.59
N LEU A 172 10.90 15.56 -2.59
CA LEU A 172 10.79 16.02 -1.20
C LEU A 172 12.15 16.27 -0.54
N CYS A 173 13.24 15.75 -1.08
CA CYS A 173 14.61 16.01 -0.62
C CYS A 173 15.29 17.18 -1.32
N THR A 174 14.73 17.68 -2.43
CA THR A 174 15.34 18.80 -3.18
C THR A 174 15.40 20.08 -2.35
N ALA A 175 16.45 20.88 -2.56
CA ALA A 175 16.67 22.13 -1.84
C ALA A 175 15.49 23.11 -1.99
N ALA A 176 14.88 23.16 -3.18
CA ALA A 176 13.72 24.00 -3.46
C ALA A 176 12.53 23.66 -2.55
N VAL A 177 12.20 22.36 -2.42
CA VAL A 177 11.11 21.91 -1.56
C VAL A 177 11.47 22.08 -0.09
N ARG A 178 12.72 21.77 0.32
CA ARG A 178 13.18 21.98 1.71
C ARG A 178 13.06 23.44 2.15
N ALA A 179 13.31 24.39 1.25
CA ALA A 179 13.15 25.81 1.51
C ALA A 179 11.68 26.21 1.77
N GLU A 180 10.69 25.46 1.29
CA GLU A 180 9.28 25.70 1.63
C GLU A 180 8.96 25.35 3.10
N PHE A 181 9.66 24.37 3.69
CA PHE A 181 9.49 24.00 5.10
C PHE A 181 10.25 24.97 6.03
N ILE A 182 11.45 25.40 5.63
CA ILE A 182 12.26 26.35 6.40
C ILE A 182 11.59 27.72 6.47
N ARG A 183 11.06 28.23 5.34
CA ARG A 183 10.38 29.54 5.30
C ARG A 183 9.11 29.58 6.14
N ALA A 184 8.34 28.47 6.18
CA ALA A 184 7.12 28.39 6.97
C ALA A 184 7.37 28.23 8.48
N GLY A 185 8.59 27.81 8.86
CA GLY A 185 9.02 27.64 10.25
C GLY A 185 9.75 28.84 10.84
N ALA A 186 10.05 29.87 10.04
CA ALA A 186 10.61 31.13 10.55
C ALA A 186 9.50 31.90 11.27
N PRO A 187 9.58 32.10 12.61
CA PRO A 187 8.68 33.04 13.26
C PRO A 187 8.97 34.43 12.69
N ASP A 188 7.92 35.15 12.30
CA ASP A 188 8.00 36.55 11.88
C ASP A 188 8.90 37.32 12.85
N ARG A 189 10.06 37.75 12.37
CA ARG A 189 10.93 38.71 13.06
C ARG A 189 10.70 40.08 12.45
#